data_AF-A0A4Q1FFP4-F1
#
_entry.id   AF-A0A4Q1FFP4-F1
#
_cell.length_a   1.000
_cell.length_b   1.000
_cell.length_c   1.000
_cell.angle_alpha   90.00
_cell.angle_beta   90.00
_cell.angle_gamma   90.00
#
_symmetry.space_group_name_H-M   'P 1'
#
loop_
_entity.id
_entity.type
_entity.pdbx_description
1 polymer ?
#
loop_
_entity_poly.entity_id
_entity_poly.type
_entity_poly.pdbx_seq_one_letter_code
_entity_poly.pdbx_strand_id
1 'polypeptide(L)'
;MIISSVIYVGIMLFDSRKMNFNLVWHYVLKAEFIFILVSIFKIVWFCCFQTNYNLKDLQYFYPLSALNITGYKRLEVWFIYPFQVINLFELLYVIYLGFEIGKLTETNTDQGLKILGLSYVPALFLWVATVMFFTLNYS
;
A
#
# COMPACT_ATOMS: atom_id res chain seq x y z
N MET A 1 -2.06 5.27 11.49
CA MET A 1 -2.48 4.66 12.78
C MET A 1 -3.11 3.29 12.57
N ILE A 2 -4.08 3.17 11.64
CA ILE A 2 -4.77 1.90 11.35
C ILE A 2 -3.79 0.78 10.96
N ILE A 3 -2.87 1.04 10.03
CA ILE A 3 -1.91 0.03 9.55
C ILE A 3 -1.04 -0.49 10.69
N SER A 4 -0.52 0.41 11.53
CA SER A 4 0.27 0.04 12.70
C SER A 4 -0.53 -0.80 13.69
N SER A 5 -1.82 -0.53 13.88
CA SER A 5 -2.70 -1.36 14.72
C SER A 5 -2.90 -2.76 14.12
N VAL A 6 -3.16 -2.85 12.81
CA VAL A 6 -3.29 -4.14 12.10
C VAL A 6 -2.03 -4.98 12.24
N ILE A 7 -0.87 -4.36 12.02
CA ILE A 7 0.43 -5.03 12.13
C ILE A 7 0.71 -5.40 13.59
N TYR A 8 0.42 -4.52 14.55
CA TYR A 8 0.61 -4.81 15.96
C TYR A 8 -0.21 -6.03 16.42
N VAL A 9 -1.47 -6.11 16.01
CA VAL A 9 -2.31 -7.30 16.23
C VAL A 9 -1.70 -8.52 15.56
N GLY A 10 -1.25 -8.39 14.31
CA GLY A 10 -0.54 -9.46 13.60
C GLY A 10 0.66 -9.97 14.38
N ILE A 11 1.51 -9.07 14.87
CA ILE A 11 2.69 -9.46 15.65
C ILE A 11 2.27 -10.15 16.94
N MET A 12 1.29 -9.64 17.68
CA MET A 12 0.80 -10.30 18.91
C MET A 12 0.24 -11.72 18.68
N LEU A 13 -0.33 -11.98 17.49
CA LEU A 13 -0.86 -13.30 17.14
C LEU A 13 0.24 -14.30 16.76
N PHE A 14 1.32 -13.84 16.11
CA PHE A 14 2.39 -14.70 15.62
C PHE A 14 3.62 -14.76 16.53
N ASP A 15 3.82 -13.76 17.39
CA ASP A 15 4.92 -13.65 18.34
C ASP A 15 4.35 -13.33 19.73
N SER A 16 4.70 -14.15 20.72
CA SER A 16 4.24 -13.99 22.11
C SER A 16 5.03 -12.92 22.88
N ARG A 17 6.02 -12.28 22.26
CA ARG A 17 6.80 -11.22 22.90
C ARG A 17 5.98 -9.94 23.08
N LYS A 18 6.03 -9.39 24.30
CA LYS A 18 5.44 -8.09 24.61
C LYS A 18 6.25 -7.00 23.92
N MET A 19 5.68 -6.41 22.88
CA MET A 19 6.28 -5.27 22.18
C MET A 19 5.50 -3.99 22.43
N ASN A 20 6.21 -2.87 22.44
CA ASN A 20 5.60 -1.56 22.57
C ASN A 20 5.01 -1.10 21.23
N PHE A 21 3.72 -0.75 21.22
CA PHE A 21 3.04 -0.19 20.05
C PHE A 21 3.79 1.01 19.45
N ASN A 22 4.39 1.86 20.29
CA ASN A 22 5.16 3.03 19.85
C ASN A 22 6.34 2.66 18.94
N LEU A 23 6.96 1.49 19.13
CA LEU A 23 8.03 1.03 18.25
C LEU A 23 7.47 0.64 16.88
N VAL A 24 6.41 -0.19 16.85
CA VAL A 24 5.74 -0.58 15.60
C VAL A 24 5.26 0.66 14.84
N TRP A 25 4.65 1.62 15.54
CA TRP A 25 4.24 2.90 15.00
C TRP A 25 5.40 3.65 14.32
N HIS A 26 6.55 3.76 14.99
CA HIS A 26 7.73 4.44 14.45
C HIS A 26 8.26 3.79 13.16
N TYR A 27 8.33 2.45 13.11
CA TYR A 27 8.79 1.74 11.92
C TYR A 27 7.80 1.83 10.76
N VAL A 28 6.49 1.74 11.04
CA VAL A 28 5.46 1.93 10.01
C VAL A 28 5.52 3.36 9.44
N LEU A 29 5.65 4.39 10.28
CA LEU A 29 5.81 5.76 9.82
C LEU A 29 7.03 5.95 8.92
N LYS A 30 8.16 5.31 9.24
CA LYS A 30 9.33 5.34 8.37
C LYS A 30 9.05 4.69 7.00
N ALA A 31 8.31 3.59 6.97
CA ALA A 31 7.94 2.93 5.72
C ALA A 31 6.96 3.76 4.89
N GLU A 32 6.06 4.51 5.54
CA GLU A 32 5.09 5.40 4.86
C GLU A 32 5.77 6.51 4.03
N PHE A 33 7.04 6.85 4.29
CA PHE A 33 7.82 7.76 3.43
C PHE A 33 7.91 7.28 1.96
N ILE A 34 7.75 5.98 1.69
CA ILE A 34 7.70 5.45 0.33
C ILE A 34 6.52 6.05 -0.45
N PHE A 35 5.39 6.33 0.21
CA PHE A 35 4.23 6.95 -0.45
C PHE A 35 4.43 8.45 -0.73
N ILE A 36 5.35 9.11 -0.02
CA ILE A 36 5.77 10.47 -0.37
C ILE A 36 6.50 10.46 -1.72
N LEU A 37 7.35 9.45 -1.96
CA LEU A 37 8.01 9.28 -3.27
C LEU A 37 6.97 9.15 -4.38
N VAL A 38 5.91 8.36 -4.19
CA VAL A 38 4.80 8.25 -5.17
C VAL A 38 4.27 9.62 -5.57
N SER A 39 4.02 10.48 -4.59
CA SER A 39 3.48 11.82 -4.82
C SER A 39 4.46 12.70 -5.61
N ILE A 40 5.75 12.62 -5.31
CA ILE A 40 6.80 13.33 -6.05
C ILE A 40 6.87 12.82 -7.50
N PHE A 41 6.88 11.51 -7.71
CA PHE A 41 6.89 10.91 -9.05
C PHE A 41 5.67 11.35 -9.87
N LYS A 42 4.49 11.41 -9.24
CA LYS A 42 3.27 11.90 -9.88
C LYS A 42 3.41 13.35 -10.34
N ILE A 43 3.93 14.24 -9.50
CA ILE A 43 4.14 15.65 -9.84
C ILE A 43 5.15 15.78 -10.98
N VAL A 44 6.29 15.11 -10.90
CA VAL A 44 7.32 15.13 -11.94
C VAL A 44 6.78 14.63 -13.28
N TRP A 45 5.96 13.58 -13.26
CA TRP A 45 5.35 13.02 -14.47
C TRP A 45 4.47 14.03 -15.21
N PHE A 46 3.53 14.65 -14.51
CA PHE A 46 2.63 15.64 -15.12
C PHE A 46 3.30 16.99 -15.41
N CYS A 47 4.39 17.31 -14.71
CA CYS A 47 5.15 18.54 -14.97
C CYS A 47 6.07 18.40 -16.20
N CYS A 48 6.73 17.25 -16.38
CA CYS A 48 7.77 17.09 -17.41
C CYS A 48 7.32 16.28 -18.63
N PHE A 49 6.45 15.27 -18.47
CA PHE A 49 6.14 14.31 -19.54
C PHE A 49 4.75 14.51 -20.12
N GLN A 50 3.73 14.65 -19.26
CA GLN A 50 2.33 14.78 -19.68
C GLN A 50 1.74 16.10 -19.20
N THR A 51 2.00 17.16 -19.95
CA THR A 51 1.54 18.53 -19.62
C THR A 51 0.11 18.82 -20.06
N ASN A 52 -0.44 18.01 -20.98
CA ASN A 52 -1.85 18.06 -21.38
C ASN A 52 -2.61 16.91 -20.72
N TYR A 53 -3.30 17.19 -19.61
CA TYR A 53 -4.07 16.22 -18.83
C TYR A 53 -5.41 16.80 -18.40
N ASN A 54 -6.42 15.94 -18.26
CA ASN A 54 -7.70 16.30 -17.66
C ASN A 54 -7.77 15.83 -16.20
N LEU A 55 -8.80 16.26 -15.47
CA LEU A 55 -9.02 15.90 -14.07
C LEU A 55 -9.08 14.37 -13.86
N LYS A 56 -9.68 13.64 -14.80
CA LYS A 56 -9.76 12.17 -14.76
C LYS A 56 -8.39 11.50 -14.90
N ASP A 57 -7.51 12.04 -15.75
CA ASP A 57 -6.14 11.53 -15.90
C ASP A 57 -5.36 11.71 -14.59
N LEU A 58 -5.50 12.86 -13.94
CA LEU A 58 -4.88 13.12 -12.65
C LEU A 58 -5.43 12.20 -11.55
N GLN A 59 -6.74 11.96 -11.52
CA GLN A 59 -7.39 11.13 -10.52
C GLN A 59 -6.99 9.65 -10.63
N TYR A 60 -6.97 9.12 -11.85
CA TYR A 60 -6.69 7.70 -12.07
C TYR A 60 -5.21 7.37 -12.20
N PHE A 61 -4.35 8.35 -12.40
CA PHE A 61 -2.92 8.10 -12.45
C PHE A 61 -2.33 7.77 -11.08
N TYR A 62 -1.79 6.56 -10.98
CA TYR A 62 -0.92 6.13 -9.89
C TYR A 62 0.42 5.65 -10.50
N PRO A 63 1.57 6.30 -10.20
CA PRO A 63 2.86 5.96 -10.81
C PRO A 63 3.23 4.47 -10.65
N LEU A 64 3.76 3.86 -11.72
CA LEU A 64 4.20 2.45 -11.72
C LEU A 64 3.14 1.45 -11.20
N SER A 65 1.87 1.76 -11.40
CA SER A 65 0.75 0.86 -11.11
C SER A 65 0.40 -0.02 -12.31
N ALA A 66 -0.26 -1.14 -12.04
CA ALA A 66 -0.82 -2.01 -13.09
C ALA A 66 -1.80 -1.23 -13.98
N LEU A 67 -2.51 -0.24 -13.44
CA LEU A 67 -3.43 0.61 -14.18
C LEU A 67 -2.75 1.41 -15.30
N ASN A 68 -1.49 1.81 -15.13
CA ASN A 68 -0.75 2.52 -16.18
C ASN A 68 -0.41 1.61 -17.37
N ILE A 69 -0.33 0.30 -17.16
CA ILE A 69 -0.03 -0.69 -18.21
C ILE A 69 -1.30 -1.02 -19.00
N THR A 70 -2.41 -1.27 -18.30
CA THR A 70 -3.68 -1.65 -18.94
C THR A 70 -4.49 -0.45 -19.46
N GLY A 71 -4.30 0.72 -18.85
CA GLY A 71 -5.06 1.92 -19.12
C GLY A 71 -6.46 1.89 -18.51
N TYR A 72 -6.92 3.03 -17.98
CA TYR A 72 -8.22 3.12 -17.31
C TYR A 72 -9.42 3.22 -18.27
N LYS A 73 -9.21 3.57 -19.55
CA LYS A 73 -10.30 3.91 -20.51
C LYS A 73 -11.18 2.74 -20.95
N ARG A 74 -10.67 1.51 -20.85
CA ARG A 74 -11.39 0.27 -21.21
C ARG A 74 -11.72 -0.59 -20.00
N LEU A 75 -11.38 -0.11 -18.81
CA LEU A 75 -11.56 -0.81 -17.56
C LEU A 75 -12.85 -0.32 -16.88
N GLU A 76 -13.61 -1.24 -16.30
CA GLU A 76 -14.78 -0.87 -15.52
C GLU A 76 -14.34 -0.10 -14.24
N VAL A 77 -15.15 0.86 -13.81
CA VAL A 77 -14.75 1.85 -12.78
C VAL A 77 -14.31 1.20 -11.46
N TRP A 78 -14.99 0.12 -11.05
CA TRP A 78 -14.66 -0.66 -9.87
C TRP A 78 -13.31 -1.41 -9.94
N PHE A 79 -12.77 -1.69 -11.13
CA PHE A 79 -11.44 -2.29 -11.29
C PHE A 79 -10.31 -1.25 -11.27
N ILE A 80 -10.62 0.04 -11.39
CA ILE A 80 -9.61 1.11 -11.40
C ILE A 80 -8.82 1.09 -10.08
N TYR A 81 -9.50 1.12 -8.93
CA TYR A 81 -8.84 1.18 -7.62
C TYR A 81 -7.95 -0.05 -7.32
N PRO A 82 -8.40 -1.31 -7.51
CA PRO A 82 -7.54 -2.48 -7.38
C PRO A 82 -6.25 -2.39 -8.21
N PHE A 83 -6.35 -1.94 -9.46
CA PHE A 83 -5.20 -1.80 -10.35
C PHE A 83 -4.26 -0.66 -9.95
N GLN A 84 -4.75 0.36 -9.23
CA GLN A 84 -3.89 1.39 -8.63
C GLN A 84 -3.12 0.86 -7.42
N VAL A 85 -3.80 0.07 -6.57
CA VAL A 85 -3.17 -0.53 -5.37
C VAL A 85 -2.07 -1.51 -5.76
N ILE A 86 -2.23 -2.24 -6.86
CA ILE A 86 -1.15 -3.06 -7.42
C ILE A 86 -0.12 -2.14 -8.11
N ASN A 87 0.88 -1.71 -7.36
CA ASN A 87 1.95 -0.86 -7.86
C ASN A 87 3.31 -1.19 -7.24
N LEU A 88 4.38 -0.71 -7.87
CA LEU A 88 5.74 -1.00 -7.42
C LEU A 88 6.04 -0.42 -6.04
N PHE A 89 5.46 0.73 -5.68
CA PHE A 89 5.71 1.38 -4.39
C PHE A 89 5.04 0.61 -3.24
N GLU A 90 3.87 0.04 -3.46
CA GLU A 90 3.20 -0.87 -2.52
C GLU A 90 4.05 -2.12 -2.29
N LEU A 91 4.61 -2.70 -3.35
CA LEU A 91 5.53 -3.84 -3.23
C LEU A 91 6.79 -3.48 -2.44
N LEU A 92 7.41 -2.32 -2.74
CA LEU A 92 8.56 -1.81 -2.00
C LEU A 92 8.21 -1.55 -0.52
N TYR A 93 7.01 -1.04 -0.26
CA TYR A 93 6.50 -0.81 1.09
C TYR A 93 6.39 -2.11 1.88
N VAL A 94 5.76 -3.15 1.32
CA VAL A 94 5.64 -4.46 1.98
C VAL A 94 7.01 -5.09 2.23
N ILE A 95 7.95 -5.02 1.28
CA ILE A 95 9.29 -5.57 1.43
C ILE A 95 10.08 -4.83 2.51
N TYR A 96 10.12 -3.50 2.45
CA TYR A 96 10.84 -2.67 3.40
C TYR A 96 10.28 -2.83 4.81
N LEU A 97 8.96 -2.81 4.95
CA LEU A 97 8.31 -2.98 6.25
C LEU A 97 8.50 -4.40 6.80
N GLY A 98 8.51 -5.43 5.95
CA GLY A 98 8.77 -6.81 6.36
C GLY A 98 10.19 -6.98 6.90
N PHE A 99 11.16 -6.31 6.27
CA PHE A 99 12.52 -6.24 6.77
C PHE A 99 12.63 -5.55 8.13
N GLU A 100 11.98 -4.39 8.31
CA GLU A 100 11.99 -3.67 9.58
C GLU A 100 11.26 -4.43 10.71
N ILE A 101 10.16 -5.13 10.40
CA ILE A 101 9.46 -5.99 11.36
C ILE A 101 10.31 -7.22 11.72
N GLY A 102 10.99 -7.84 10.74
CA GLY A 102 11.91 -8.95 10.98
C GLY A 102 13.03 -8.56 11.94
N LYS A 103 13.60 -7.36 11.77
CA LYS A 103 14.57 -6.79 12.73
C LYS A 103 13.94 -6.51 14.09
N LEU A 104 12.76 -5.90 14.12
CA LEU A 104 12.07 -5.52 15.36
C LEU A 104 11.72 -6.74 16.21
N THR A 105 11.38 -7.84 15.56
CA THR A 105 11.11 -9.14 16.20
C THR A 105 12.39 -9.96 16.40
N GLU A 106 13.60 -9.45 16.13
CA GLU A 106 14.86 -10.22 16.23
C GLU A 106 14.79 -11.60 15.52
N THR A 107 14.03 -11.67 14.42
CA THR A 107 13.89 -12.88 13.61
C THR A 107 14.62 -12.69 12.27
N ASN A 108 13.97 -12.97 11.15
CA ASN A 108 14.48 -12.73 9.81
C ASN A 108 13.41 -12.03 8.96
N THR A 109 13.82 -11.55 7.78
CA THR A 109 12.91 -10.87 6.85
C THR A 109 11.75 -11.76 6.42
N ASP A 110 11.97 -13.08 6.29
CA ASP A 110 10.92 -14.02 5.90
C ASP A 110 9.80 -14.09 6.93
N GLN A 111 10.12 -14.11 8.23
CA GLN A 111 9.12 -14.07 9.30
C GLN A 111 8.41 -12.71 9.33
N GLY A 112 9.13 -11.60 9.14
CA GLY A 112 8.51 -10.28 9.04
C GLY A 112 7.54 -10.16 7.85
N LEU A 113 7.92 -10.69 6.69
CA LEU A 113 7.06 -10.78 5.51
C LEU A 113 5.87 -11.71 5.74
N LYS A 114 6.05 -12.81 6.47
CA LYS A 114 4.95 -13.71 6.85
C LYS A 114 3.94 -13.00 7.75
N ILE A 115 4.41 -12.24 8.73
CA ILE A 115 3.53 -11.44 9.60
C ILE A 115 2.74 -10.43 8.77
N LEU A 116 3.39 -9.71 7.84
CA LEU A 116 2.69 -8.78 6.94
C LEU A 116 1.70 -9.48 6.00
N GLY A 117 2.10 -10.62 5.44
CA GLY A 117 1.26 -11.43 4.55
C GLY A 117 0.00 -11.95 5.24
N LEU A 118 0.03 -12.14 6.55
CA LEU A 118 -1.10 -12.64 7.33
C LEU A 118 -1.88 -11.54 8.07
N SER A 119 -1.37 -10.31 8.12
CA SER A 119 -2.04 -9.18 8.79
C SER A 119 -2.39 -8.06 7.82
N TYR A 120 -1.39 -7.43 7.21
CA TYR A 120 -1.53 -6.31 6.31
C TYR A 120 -2.22 -6.70 5.00
N VAL A 121 -1.80 -7.78 4.34
CA VAL A 121 -2.35 -8.18 3.03
C VAL A 121 -3.85 -8.51 3.10
N PRO A 122 -4.36 -9.29 4.08
CA PRO A 122 -5.80 -9.52 4.23
C PRO A 122 -6.58 -8.24 4.55
N ALA A 123 -6.01 -7.35 5.37
CA ALA A 123 -6.63 -6.06 5.66
C ALA A 123 -6.71 -5.16 4.42
N LEU A 124 -5.64 -5.13 3.61
CA LEU A 124 -5.62 -4.41 2.34
C LEU A 124 -6.63 -5.00 1.35
N PHE A 125 -6.72 -6.33 1.27
CA PHE A 125 -7.69 -7.02 0.43
C PHE A 125 -9.13 -6.67 0.83
N LEU A 126 -9.45 -6.71 2.12
CA LEU A 126 -10.76 -6.32 2.64
C LEU A 126 -11.09 -4.86 2.31
N TRP A 127 -10.11 -3.97 2.47
CA TRP A 127 -10.24 -2.55 2.13
C TRP A 127 -10.52 -2.36 0.63
N VAL A 128 -9.75 -3.01 -0.25
CA VAL A 128 -9.96 -2.98 -1.70
C VAL A 128 -11.35 -3.50 -2.07
N ALA A 129 -11.77 -4.64 -1.53
CA ALA A 129 -13.09 -5.20 -1.79
C ALA A 129 -14.22 -4.26 -1.35
N THR A 130 -14.04 -3.58 -0.22
CA THR A 130 -14.98 -2.58 0.30
C THR A 130 -15.08 -1.38 -0.65
N VAL A 131 -13.95 -0.85 -1.12
CA VAL A 131 -13.94 0.26 -2.10
C VAL A 131 -14.56 -0.17 -3.42
N MET A 132 -14.29 -1.38 -3.90
CA MET A 132 -14.93 -1.94 -5.12
C MET A 132 -16.44 -2.00 -4.95
N PHE A 133 -16.93 -2.53 -3.83
CA PHE A 133 -18.35 -2.62 -3.53
C PHE A 133 -19.02 -1.24 -3.53
N PHE A 134 -18.45 -0.26 -2.82
CA PHE A 134 -19.01 1.10 -2.83
C PHE A 134 -18.97 1.74 -4.21
N THR A 135 -17.88 1.53 -4.96
CA THR A 135 -17.75 2.07 -6.32
C THR A 135 -18.83 1.49 -7.24
N LEU A 136 -19.14 0.19 -7.15
CA LEU A 136 -20.21 -0.43 -7.94
C LEU A 136 -21.61 0.09 -7.59
N ASN A 137 -21.90 0.32 -6.31
CA ASN A 137 -23.25 0.69 -5.86
C ASN A 137 -23.55 2.19 -6.00
N TYR A 138 -22.53 3.04 -6.04
CA TYR A 138 -22.67 4.49 -6.06
C TYR A 138 -22.03 5.17 -7.28
N SER A 139 -21.63 4.40 -8.31
CA SER A 139 -21.22 4.94 -9.63
C SER A 139 -22.40 5.16 -10.57
#